data_AF-A0A9P6CMK1-F1
#
_entry.id   AF-A0A9P6CMK1-F1
#
_cell.length_a   1.000
_cell.length_b   1.000
_cell.length_c   1.000
_cell.angle_alpha   90.00
_cell.angle_beta   90.00
_cell.angle_gamma   90.00
#
_symmetry.space_group_name_H-M   'P 1'
#
loop_
_entity.id
_entity.type
_entity.pdbx_description
1 polymer ?
#
loop_
_entity_poly.entity_id
_entity_poly.type
_entity_poly.pdbx_seq_one_letter_code
_entity_poly.pdbx_strand_id
1 'polypeptide(L)'
;MDSREIGPMIRLDFDDLKLPHPPQENIRRPERDGVTVSWVTRADTPLYRTVTRIVDEQDDYPTRTAKYRCRIDGLILKELHNPSLRSRGESTPPRRRRSASPLRPPIMRRVESVDKIDNVMRSLRKIRDSITQGDVETNELHETLKQPPNEPQATSKKAHPIPAKPVLSDRRDYAIPRLQDELQQVRKEIAENMEKAARLERQIDSLLRLSPGEIDEGRQDLDEFTMASLELSQERKKREEVEQILNDVRRECSHPTVVPELLKMIGSLDLSRGTAIAPI
;
A
#
# COMPACT_ATOMS: atom_id res chain seq x y z
N MET A 1 2.61 -25.76 -29.77
CA MET A 1 1.37 -26.17 -29.07
C MET A 1 0.19 -25.61 -29.83
N ASP A 2 -0.84 -26.42 -30.04
CA ASP A 2 -2.05 -25.94 -30.71
C ASP A 2 -2.93 -25.15 -29.72
N SER A 3 -3.69 -24.19 -30.24
CA SER A 3 -4.63 -23.35 -29.47
C SER A 3 -5.62 -24.16 -28.62
N ARG A 4 -5.94 -25.39 -29.06
CA ARG A 4 -6.82 -26.33 -28.38
C ARG A 4 -6.20 -26.95 -27.13
N GLU A 5 -4.88 -27.13 -27.12
CA GLU A 5 -4.14 -27.69 -25.98
C GLU A 5 -3.88 -26.62 -24.91
N ILE A 6 -3.66 -25.38 -25.35
CA ILE A 6 -3.36 -24.24 -24.48
C ILE A 6 -4.61 -23.74 -23.74
N GLY A 7 -5.78 -23.81 -24.38
CA GLY A 7 -7.04 -23.27 -23.85
C GLY A 7 -7.39 -23.73 -22.43
N PRO A 8 -7.34 -25.03 -22.10
CA PRO A 8 -7.61 -25.51 -20.74
C PRO A 8 -6.64 -24.97 -19.68
N MET A 9 -5.35 -24.85 -19.99
CA MET A 9 -4.35 -24.31 -19.05
C MET A 9 -4.64 -22.83 -18.74
N ILE A 10 -4.89 -22.04 -19.78
CA ILE A 10 -5.25 -20.62 -19.62
C ILE A 10 -6.51 -20.47 -18.78
N ARG A 11 -7.51 -21.35 -18.91
CA ARG A 11 -8.74 -21.23 -18.11
C ARG A 11 -8.49 -21.44 -16.62
N LEU A 12 -7.60 -22.37 -16.25
CA LEU A 12 -7.22 -22.58 -14.86
C LEU A 12 -6.51 -21.35 -14.27
N ASP A 13 -5.57 -20.78 -15.02
CA ASP A 13 -4.86 -19.54 -14.63
C ASP A 13 -5.85 -18.36 -14.45
N PHE A 14 -6.88 -18.32 -15.29
CA PHE A 14 -7.91 -17.30 -15.25
C PHE A 14 -8.87 -17.49 -14.07
N ASP A 15 -9.17 -18.73 -13.69
CA ASP A 15 -9.96 -19.02 -12.49
C ASP A 15 -9.25 -18.53 -11.21
N ASP A 16 -7.93 -18.72 -11.13
CA ASP A 16 -7.10 -18.25 -10.00
C ASP A 16 -7.11 -16.71 -9.88
N LEU A 17 -7.05 -16.02 -11.02
CA LEU A 17 -7.16 -14.55 -11.09
C LEU A 17 -8.61 -14.03 -11.02
N LYS A 18 -9.60 -14.94 -10.95
CA LYS A 18 -11.04 -14.62 -11.01
C LYS A 18 -11.39 -13.80 -12.27
N LEU A 19 -10.65 -14.04 -13.34
CA LEU A 19 -10.89 -13.46 -14.65
C LEU A 19 -11.88 -14.32 -15.43
N PRO A 20 -12.79 -13.69 -16.18
CA PRO A 20 -13.72 -14.43 -17.04
C PRO A 20 -12.98 -15.11 -18.19
N HIS A 21 -13.38 -16.33 -18.52
CA HIS A 21 -12.74 -17.11 -19.57
C HIS A 21 -12.86 -16.43 -20.93
N PRO A 22 -11.77 -16.35 -21.71
CA PRO A 22 -11.81 -15.81 -23.06
C PRO A 22 -12.54 -16.75 -24.03
N PRO A 23 -13.21 -16.21 -25.06
CA PRO A 23 -13.64 -17.00 -26.21
C PRO A 23 -12.44 -17.70 -26.85
N GLN A 24 -12.62 -18.95 -27.30
CA GLN A 24 -11.53 -19.75 -27.86
C GLN A 24 -10.93 -19.13 -29.14
N GLU A 25 -11.77 -18.40 -29.90
CA GLU A 25 -11.38 -17.62 -31.07
C GLU A 25 -10.44 -16.44 -30.76
N ASN A 26 -10.43 -15.96 -29.52
CA ASN A 26 -9.60 -14.83 -29.09
C ASN A 26 -8.28 -15.25 -28.45
N ILE A 27 -8.02 -16.56 -28.36
CA ILE A 27 -6.73 -17.10 -27.92
C ILE A 27 -5.83 -17.19 -29.15
N ARG A 28 -4.97 -16.19 -29.32
CA ARG A 28 -4.03 -16.18 -30.45
C ARG A 28 -2.90 -17.16 -30.19
N ARG A 29 -2.39 -17.77 -31.26
CA ARG A 29 -1.25 -18.68 -31.17
C ARG A 29 -0.06 -17.97 -30.52
N PRO A 30 0.79 -18.71 -29.78
CA PRO A 30 1.98 -18.14 -29.21
C PRO A 30 2.82 -17.49 -30.33
N GLU A 31 3.02 -16.17 -30.23
CA GLU A 31 4.06 -15.48 -30.98
C GLU A 31 5.40 -15.68 -30.24
N ARG A 32 6.48 -15.02 -30.68
CA ARG A 32 7.79 -15.15 -30.02
C ARG A 32 7.74 -14.81 -28.53
N ASP A 33 6.79 -13.98 -28.13
CA ASP A 33 6.67 -13.43 -26.78
C ASP A 33 5.49 -14.05 -25.98
N GLY A 34 4.98 -15.22 -26.39
CA GLY A 34 3.96 -15.95 -25.64
C GLY A 34 2.54 -15.85 -26.20
N VAL A 35 1.56 -16.28 -25.40
CA VAL A 35 0.15 -16.42 -25.80
C VAL A 35 -0.62 -15.15 -25.49
N THR A 36 -1.21 -14.53 -26.52
CA THR A 36 -2.07 -13.36 -26.33
C THR A 36 -3.54 -13.76 -26.26
N VAL A 37 -4.20 -13.33 -25.20
CA VAL A 37 -5.64 -13.54 -24.95
C VAL A 37 -6.34 -12.19 -24.92
N SER A 38 -7.55 -12.11 -25.49
CA SER A 38 -8.30 -10.85 -25.52
C SER A 38 -9.81 -11.02 -25.33
N TRP A 39 -10.44 -9.97 -24.79
CA TRP A 39 -11.90 -9.81 -24.76
C TRP A 39 -12.27 -8.58 -25.55
N VAL A 40 -13.37 -8.66 -26.27
CA VAL A 40 -14.04 -7.50 -26.84
C VAL A 40 -15.31 -7.30 -26.03
N THR A 41 -15.41 -6.15 -25.36
CA THR A 41 -16.57 -5.84 -24.54
C THR A 41 -16.94 -4.37 -24.64
N ARG A 42 -18.15 -4.02 -24.20
CA ARG A 42 -18.65 -2.64 -24.14
C ARG A 42 -18.45 -2.08 -22.73
N ALA A 43 -18.23 -0.76 -22.63
CA ALA A 43 -17.93 -0.08 -21.36
C ALA A 43 -19.04 -0.23 -20.28
N ASP A 44 -20.27 -0.47 -20.69
CA ASP A 44 -21.43 -0.64 -19.81
C ASP A 44 -21.57 -2.06 -19.24
N THR A 45 -20.75 -3.01 -19.70
CA THR A 45 -20.87 -4.41 -19.28
C THR A 45 -20.20 -4.68 -17.93
N PRO A 46 -20.69 -5.67 -17.14
CA PRO A 46 -20.01 -6.14 -15.94
C PRO A 46 -18.59 -6.65 -16.21
N LEU A 47 -18.40 -7.29 -17.37
CA LEU A 47 -17.10 -7.77 -17.83
C LEU A 47 -16.06 -6.65 -17.90
N TYR A 48 -16.43 -5.51 -18.51
CA TYR A 48 -15.54 -4.35 -18.60
C TYR A 48 -15.12 -3.87 -17.20
N ARG A 49 -16.07 -3.70 -16.28
CA ARG A 49 -15.78 -3.25 -14.91
C ARG A 49 -14.83 -4.20 -14.17
N THR A 50 -15.05 -5.52 -14.31
CA THR A 50 -14.18 -6.53 -13.68
C THR A 50 -12.77 -6.47 -14.25
N VAL A 51 -12.63 -6.41 -15.58
CA VAL A 51 -11.32 -6.36 -16.24
C VAL A 51 -10.60 -5.06 -15.90
N THR A 52 -11.28 -3.90 -15.96
CA THR A 52 -10.70 -2.61 -15.57
C THR A 52 -10.20 -2.63 -14.14
N ARG A 53 -11.01 -3.12 -13.19
CA ARG A 53 -10.59 -3.23 -11.79
C ARG A 53 -9.32 -4.08 -11.63
N ILE A 54 -9.27 -5.24 -12.28
CA ILE A 54 -8.10 -6.14 -12.17
C ILE A 54 -6.85 -5.52 -12.82
N VAL A 55 -7.01 -4.81 -13.93
CA VAL A 55 -5.91 -4.06 -14.58
C VAL A 55 -5.42 -2.93 -13.67
N ASP A 56 -6.31 -2.23 -12.98
CA ASP A 56 -5.94 -1.16 -12.03
C ASP A 56 -5.27 -1.73 -10.77
N GLU A 57 -5.70 -2.91 -10.32
CA GLU A 57 -5.18 -3.62 -9.14
C GLU A 57 -3.98 -4.52 -9.48
N GLN A 58 -3.46 -4.52 -10.71
CA GLN A 58 -2.46 -5.52 -11.15
C GLN A 58 -1.12 -5.44 -10.41
N ASP A 59 -0.83 -4.29 -9.80
CA ASP A 59 0.37 -4.05 -8.99
C ASP A 59 0.11 -4.25 -7.47
N ASP A 60 -1.14 -4.48 -7.06
CA ASP A 60 -1.47 -4.84 -5.69
C ASP A 60 -0.85 -6.21 -5.34
N TYR A 61 -0.38 -6.37 -4.11
CA TYR A 61 0.35 -7.55 -3.66
C TYR A 61 -0.36 -8.88 -3.99
N PRO A 62 -1.63 -9.10 -3.60
CA PRO A 62 -2.33 -10.36 -3.92
C PRO A 62 -2.47 -10.61 -5.42
N THR A 63 -2.83 -9.59 -6.20
CA THR A 63 -3.01 -9.70 -7.65
C THR A 63 -1.68 -9.99 -8.34
N ARG A 64 -0.61 -9.30 -7.94
CA ARG A 64 0.75 -9.51 -8.46
C ARG A 64 1.27 -10.91 -8.18
N THR A 65 1.05 -11.44 -6.97
CA THR A 65 1.43 -12.81 -6.62
C THR A 65 0.66 -13.84 -7.45
N ALA A 66 -0.65 -13.66 -7.63
CA ALA A 66 -1.45 -14.54 -8.48
C ALA A 66 -0.97 -14.48 -9.94
N LYS A 67 -0.69 -13.27 -10.45
CA LYS A 67 -0.17 -13.04 -11.82
C LYS A 67 1.14 -13.79 -12.06
N TYR A 68 2.06 -13.73 -11.09
CA TYR A 68 3.34 -14.43 -11.16
C TYR A 68 3.18 -15.95 -11.18
N ARG A 69 2.29 -16.49 -10.33
CA ARG A 69 1.99 -17.94 -10.31
C ARG A 69 1.43 -18.43 -11.65
N CYS A 70 0.56 -17.65 -12.26
CA CYS A 70 -0.03 -17.93 -13.58
C CYS A 70 0.87 -17.58 -14.77
N ARG A 71 2.11 -17.12 -14.53
CA ARG A 71 3.07 -16.70 -15.58
C ARG A 71 2.47 -15.70 -16.57
N ILE A 72 1.67 -14.76 -16.08
CA ILE A 72 1.10 -13.69 -16.89
C ILE A 72 2.01 -12.47 -16.82
N ASP A 73 2.56 -12.04 -17.96
CA ASP A 73 3.49 -10.91 -17.97
C ASP A 73 2.76 -9.58 -17.66
N GLY A 74 1.63 -9.34 -18.32
CA GLY A 74 0.88 -8.10 -18.15
C GLY A 74 -0.57 -8.19 -18.60
N LEU A 75 -1.40 -7.33 -18.00
CA LEU A 75 -2.79 -7.12 -18.38
C LEU A 75 -2.92 -5.72 -18.96
N ILE A 76 -3.41 -5.63 -20.20
CA ILE A 76 -3.50 -4.37 -20.92
C ILE A 76 -4.95 -4.12 -21.32
N LEU A 77 -5.51 -2.99 -20.88
CA LEU A 77 -6.80 -2.50 -21.34
C LEU A 77 -6.57 -1.58 -22.56
N LYS A 78 -7.11 -1.96 -23.72
CA LYS A 78 -7.08 -1.13 -24.94
C LYS A 78 -8.48 -0.68 -25.31
N GLU A 79 -8.70 0.63 -25.33
CA GLU A 79 -9.93 1.20 -25.88
C GLU A 79 -9.89 1.15 -27.40
N LEU A 80 -10.68 0.24 -28.00
CA LEU A 80 -10.88 0.22 -29.43
C LEU A 80 -11.81 1.37 -29.81
N HIS A 81 -11.22 2.51 -30.18
CA HIS A 81 -11.98 3.57 -30.81
C HIS A 81 -12.47 3.04 -32.17
N ASN A 82 -13.75 2.70 -32.26
CA ASN A 82 -14.36 2.29 -33.51
C ASN A 82 -15.07 3.51 -34.13
N PRO A 83 -14.39 4.29 -35.00
CA PRO A 83 -14.97 5.50 -35.59
C PRO A 83 -16.19 5.19 -36.49
N SER A 84 -16.37 3.93 -36.90
CA SER A 84 -17.43 3.51 -37.82
C SER A 84 -18.84 3.41 -37.20
N LEU A 85 -18.98 3.42 -35.87
CA LEU A 85 -20.28 3.27 -35.21
C LEU A 85 -21.00 4.59 -34.88
N ARG A 86 -20.36 5.75 -35.15
CA ARG A 86 -20.96 7.06 -34.85
C ARG A 86 -21.87 7.64 -35.94
N SER A 87 -22.07 6.96 -37.07
CA SER A 87 -22.78 7.54 -38.23
C SER A 87 -24.16 6.95 -38.54
N ARG A 88 -24.72 6.05 -37.73
CA ARG A 88 -26.03 5.44 -38.05
C ARG A 88 -27.09 5.67 -36.97
N GLY A 89 -27.77 6.81 -37.10
CA GLY A 89 -29.21 6.89 -36.89
C GLY A 89 -29.68 6.95 -35.45
N GLU A 90 -29.61 8.14 -34.88
CA GLU A 90 -30.47 8.59 -33.78
C GLU A 90 -31.91 8.76 -34.32
N SER A 91 -32.56 7.66 -34.72
CA SER A 91 -34.00 7.66 -34.98
C SER A 91 -34.70 7.39 -33.66
N THR A 92 -35.08 8.46 -32.98
CA THR A 92 -35.89 8.45 -31.76
C THR A 92 -37.20 7.71 -32.03
N PRO A 93 -37.51 6.58 -31.39
CA PRO A 93 -38.84 6.00 -31.50
C PRO A 93 -39.85 6.81 -30.66
N PRO A 94 -41.10 6.98 -31.12
CA PRO A 94 -42.09 7.78 -30.42
C PRO A 94 -42.48 7.16 -29.07
N ARG A 95 -42.35 8.01 -28.06
CA ARG A 95 -42.65 7.84 -26.64
C ARG A 95 -44.07 7.30 -26.41
N ARG A 96 -44.21 5.98 -26.18
CA ARG A 96 -45.43 5.40 -25.59
C ARG A 96 -45.37 5.50 -24.06
N ARG A 97 -46.13 6.43 -23.51
CA ARG A 97 -46.51 6.50 -22.09
C ARG A 97 -47.16 5.18 -21.66
N ARG A 98 -46.57 4.47 -20.69
CA ARG A 98 -47.32 3.56 -19.82
C ARG A 98 -46.92 3.78 -18.36
N SER A 99 -47.91 4.27 -17.63
CA SER A 99 -48.31 3.96 -16.25
C SER A 99 -47.23 3.58 -15.23
N ALA A 100 -47.22 4.43 -14.20
CA ALA A 100 -46.58 4.28 -12.91
C ALA A 100 -46.78 2.91 -12.24
N SER A 101 -45.74 2.48 -11.51
CA SER A 101 -45.89 1.68 -10.30
C SER A 101 -44.74 2.01 -9.32
N PRO A 102 -44.98 1.94 -8.01
CA PRO A 102 -44.18 2.65 -7.01
C PRO A 102 -43.20 1.74 -6.24
N LEU A 103 -42.12 2.38 -5.76
CA LEU A 103 -41.38 2.12 -4.51
C LEU A 103 -40.47 0.87 -4.42
N ARG A 104 -39.17 1.12 -4.57
CA ARG A 104 -38.16 0.62 -3.62
C ARG A 104 -36.97 1.60 -3.55
N PRO A 105 -36.57 2.08 -2.36
CA PRO A 105 -35.42 2.96 -2.24
C PRO A 105 -34.13 2.15 -2.38
N PRO A 106 -33.09 2.65 -3.09
CA PRO A 106 -31.79 2.03 -3.07
C PRO A 106 -31.11 2.32 -1.73
N ILE A 107 -30.66 1.26 -1.08
CA ILE A 107 -29.76 1.31 0.07
C ILE A 107 -28.45 1.98 -0.40
N MET A 108 -28.28 3.26 -0.09
CA MET A 108 -26.99 3.93 -0.22
C MET A 108 -26.06 3.41 0.88
N ARG A 109 -25.20 2.46 0.54
CA ARG A 109 -24.07 2.07 1.39
C ARG A 109 -22.82 2.80 0.90
N ARG A 110 -22.33 3.70 1.76
CA ARG A 110 -20.95 4.20 1.92
C ARG A 110 -20.01 3.96 0.72
N VAL A 111 -19.88 4.95 -0.15
CA VAL A 111 -18.75 5.08 -1.10
C VAL A 111 -17.75 6.16 -0.66
N GLU A 112 -18.06 6.92 0.39
CA GLU A 112 -17.24 8.05 0.88
C GLU A 112 -15.81 7.68 1.34
N SER A 113 -15.47 6.39 1.49
CA SER A 113 -14.12 5.98 1.91
C SER A 113 -13.13 5.87 0.75
N VAL A 114 -13.59 5.59 -0.48
CA VAL A 114 -12.69 5.38 -1.63
C VAL A 114 -12.20 6.72 -2.19
N ASP A 115 -13.08 7.71 -2.31
CA ASP A 115 -12.71 9.06 -2.76
C ASP A 115 -11.71 9.75 -1.83
N LYS A 116 -11.73 9.40 -0.53
CA LYS A 116 -10.75 9.90 0.45
C LYS A 116 -9.37 9.29 0.23
N ILE A 117 -9.29 8.01 -0.10
CA ILE A 117 -8.01 7.33 -0.38
C ILE A 117 -7.40 7.86 -1.68
N ASP A 118 -8.21 8.07 -2.72
CA ASP A 118 -7.74 8.64 -3.99
C ASP A 118 -7.21 10.06 -3.83
N ASN A 119 -7.86 10.88 -3.00
CA ASN A 119 -7.39 12.23 -2.70
C ASN A 119 -6.08 12.23 -1.88
N VAL A 120 -5.89 11.27 -0.96
CA VAL A 120 -4.62 11.09 -0.24
C VAL A 120 -3.50 10.68 -1.21
N MET A 121 -3.73 9.69 -2.08
CA MET A 121 -2.74 9.22 -3.04
C MET A 121 -2.38 10.28 -4.09
N ARG A 122 -3.34 11.12 -4.50
CA ARG A 122 -3.08 12.27 -5.38
C ARG A 122 -2.25 13.35 -4.68
N SER A 123 -2.50 13.57 -3.39
CA SER A 123 -1.74 14.56 -2.58
C SER A 123 -0.29 14.11 -2.36
N LEU A 124 -0.05 12.83 -2.08
CA LEU A 124 1.30 12.27 -1.92
C LEU A 124 2.12 12.34 -3.22
N ARG A 125 1.50 12.08 -4.38
CA ARG A 125 2.17 12.27 -5.68
C ARG A 125 2.58 13.73 -5.90
N LYS A 126 1.71 14.68 -5.58
CA LYS A 126 2.01 16.11 -5.70
C LYS A 126 3.17 16.55 -4.80
N ILE A 127 3.26 16.01 -3.57
CA ILE A 127 4.38 16.26 -2.65
C ILE A 127 5.68 15.69 -3.22
N ARG A 128 5.68 14.44 -3.67
CA ARG A 128 6.84 13.80 -4.30
C ARG A 128 7.35 14.60 -5.49
N ASP A 129 6.44 14.99 -6.39
CA ASP A 129 6.80 15.71 -7.61
C ASP A 129 7.35 17.12 -7.27
N SER A 130 6.85 17.74 -6.19
CA SER A 130 7.37 19.02 -5.67
C SER A 130 8.76 18.88 -5.04
N ILE A 131 9.06 17.75 -4.39
CA ILE A 131 10.40 17.45 -3.86
C ILE A 131 11.38 17.25 -5.02
N THR A 132 11.01 16.50 -6.05
CA THR A 132 11.87 16.27 -7.21
C THR A 132 12.08 17.51 -8.09
N GLN A 133 11.15 18.47 -8.05
CA GLN A 133 11.32 19.75 -8.75
C GLN A 133 12.01 20.82 -7.89
N GLY A 134 11.98 20.69 -6.56
CA GLY A 134 12.51 21.70 -5.62
C GLY A 134 14.02 21.70 -5.41
N ASP A 135 14.74 20.65 -5.82
CA ASP A 135 16.20 20.55 -5.66
C ASP A 135 17.00 21.33 -6.72
N VAL A 136 16.35 22.10 -7.61
CA VAL A 136 17.02 22.91 -8.63
C VAL A 136 17.23 24.38 -8.23
N GLU A 137 16.50 24.92 -7.23
CA GLU A 137 16.58 26.35 -6.89
C GLU A 137 17.31 26.67 -5.56
N THR A 138 17.69 25.68 -4.74
CA THR A 138 18.35 25.96 -3.45
C THR A 138 19.84 26.34 -3.53
N ASN A 139 20.43 26.37 -4.73
CA ASN A 139 21.84 26.74 -4.90
C ASN A 139 22.09 28.25 -5.13
N GLU A 140 21.07 29.09 -5.30
CA GLU A 140 21.27 30.54 -5.54
C GLU A 140 21.13 31.44 -4.30
N LEU A 141 20.72 30.93 -3.14
CA LEU A 141 20.45 31.75 -1.95
C LEU A 141 21.57 31.80 -0.89
N HIS A 142 22.71 31.15 -1.11
CA HIS A 142 23.83 31.17 -0.15
C HIS A 142 24.91 32.23 -0.41
N GLU A 143 24.75 33.12 -1.39
CA GLU A 143 25.82 34.08 -1.79
C GLU A 143 25.54 35.57 -1.49
N THR A 144 24.68 35.91 -0.51
CA THR A 144 24.42 37.33 -0.16
C THR A 144 24.55 37.72 1.33
N LEU A 145 25.05 36.86 2.22
CA LEU A 145 25.26 37.20 3.63
C LEU A 145 26.74 37.45 3.98
N LYS A 146 27.30 38.52 3.40
CA LYS A 146 28.50 39.21 3.93
C LYS A 146 28.29 40.73 3.85
N GLN A 147 27.47 41.29 4.73
CA GLN A 147 27.52 42.72 5.06
C GLN A 147 27.47 42.91 6.59
N PRO A 148 28.35 43.76 7.16
CA PRO A 148 28.37 44.07 8.59
C PRO A 148 27.24 45.05 8.98
N PRO A 149 26.85 45.10 10.27
CA PRO A 149 25.69 45.84 10.74
C PRO A 149 25.99 47.33 10.91
N ASN A 150 25.12 48.18 10.35
CA ASN A 150 25.02 49.60 10.71
C ASN A 150 23.96 49.78 11.79
N GLU A 151 24.37 50.29 12.95
CA GLU A 151 23.53 51.08 13.86
C GLU A 151 22.95 52.31 13.10
N PRO A 152 21.74 52.84 13.41
CA PRO A 152 21.53 53.48 14.72
C PRO A 152 20.08 53.64 15.25
N GLN A 153 20.07 54.05 16.53
CA GLN A 153 19.22 55.04 17.19
C GLN A 153 17.79 54.74 17.67
N ALA A 154 17.66 54.95 18.98
CA ALA A 154 16.48 54.97 19.80
C ALA A 154 15.48 56.08 19.43
N THR A 155 14.19 55.76 19.46
CA THR A 155 13.19 56.70 19.99
C THR A 155 12.19 55.98 20.89
N SER A 156 12.07 56.57 22.07
CA SER A 156 11.19 56.24 23.19
C SER A 156 9.76 56.67 22.91
N LYS A 157 8.77 55.76 23.05
CA LYS A 157 7.39 56.13 23.44
C LYS A 157 6.73 55.05 24.33
N LYS A 158 6.01 55.57 25.33
CA LYS A 158 5.45 54.96 26.53
C LYS A 158 4.30 53.96 26.31
N ALA A 159 4.44 52.82 26.99
CA ALA A 159 3.51 52.10 27.88
C ALA A 159 2.01 51.92 27.54
N HIS A 160 1.61 50.64 27.47
CA HIS A 160 0.45 50.12 28.23
C HIS A 160 0.79 48.75 28.85
N PRO A 161 0.50 48.53 30.15
CA PRO A 161 0.81 47.27 30.82
C PRO A 161 -0.29 46.23 30.53
N ILE A 162 0.06 45.22 29.74
CA ILE A 162 -0.77 44.02 29.53
C ILE A 162 -0.30 42.97 30.55
N PRO A 163 -1.20 42.33 31.32
CA PRO A 163 -0.84 41.35 32.34
C PRO A 163 -0.12 40.16 31.70
N ALA A 164 1.07 39.87 32.23
CA ALA A 164 1.99 38.84 31.78
C ALA A 164 1.32 37.46 31.76
N LYS A 165 1.09 36.93 30.56
CA LYS A 165 0.85 35.50 30.37
C LYS A 165 2.18 34.76 30.52
N PRO A 166 2.20 33.62 31.21
CA PRO A 166 3.42 32.86 31.45
C PRO A 166 4.08 32.47 30.12
N VAL A 167 5.37 32.75 30.09
CA VAL A 167 6.37 32.53 29.06
C VAL A 167 6.34 31.07 28.60
N LEU A 168 5.82 30.82 27.40
CA LEU A 168 5.88 29.54 26.68
C LEU A 168 7.03 29.50 25.66
N SER A 169 7.97 30.46 25.68
CA SER A 169 9.06 30.56 24.70
C SER A 169 10.10 29.46 24.84
N ASP A 170 10.29 28.89 26.03
CA ASP A 170 11.34 27.88 26.26
C ASP A 170 11.14 26.59 25.46
N ARG A 171 9.93 26.28 24.99
CA ARG A 171 9.70 25.05 24.19
C ARG A 171 10.18 25.15 22.74
N ARG A 172 10.30 26.35 22.18
CA ARG A 172 10.68 26.52 20.76
C ARG A 172 12.18 26.44 20.56
N ASP A 173 12.95 26.90 21.53
CA ASP A 173 14.41 26.97 21.40
C ASP A 173 15.07 25.58 21.42
N TYR A 174 14.42 24.57 22.01
CA TYR A 174 14.86 23.17 21.94
C TYR A 174 14.30 22.39 20.75
N ALA A 175 13.24 22.88 20.09
CA ALA A 175 12.62 22.17 18.98
C ALA A 175 13.47 22.25 17.70
N ILE A 176 14.12 23.40 17.46
CA ILE A 176 14.90 23.62 16.23
C ILE A 176 16.14 22.71 16.19
N PRO A 177 17.00 22.63 17.22
CA PRO A 177 18.17 21.75 17.20
C PRO A 177 17.79 20.28 17.06
N ARG A 178 16.75 19.85 17.79
CA ARG A 178 16.24 18.48 17.71
C ARG A 178 15.78 18.11 16.29
N LEU A 179 15.02 18.98 15.64
CA LEU A 179 14.58 18.74 14.25
C LEU A 179 15.75 18.74 13.27
N GLN A 180 16.79 19.54 13.52
CA GLN A 180 18.02 19.52 12.72
C GLN A 180 18.77 18.19 12.87
N ASP A 181 18.88 17.66 14.09
CA ASP A 181 19.50 16.36 14.36
C ASP A 181 18.71 15.22 13.70
N GLU A 182 17.38 15.21 13.84
CA GLU A 182 16.50 14.23 13.19
C GLU A 182 16.64 14.29 11.65
N LEU A 183 16.72 15.49 11.06
CA LEU A 183 16.93 15.68 9.63
C LEU A 183 18.31 15.18 9.17
N GLN A 184 19.36 15.44 9.94
CA GLN A 184 20.70 14.92 9.64
C GLN A 184 20.73 13.38 9.70
N GLN A 185 20.04 12.79 10.67
CA GLN A 185 19.93 11.34 10.78
C GLN A 185 19.21 10.73 9.57
N VAL A 186 18.07 11.30 9.16
CA VAL A 186 17.34 10.84 7.96
C VAL A 186 18.22 10.95 6.71
N ARG A 187 18.98 12.04 6.55
CA ARG A 187 19.91 12.19 5.42
C ARG A 187 20.99 11.10 5.39
N LYS A 188 21.52 10.74 6.57
CA LYS A 188 22.50 9.65 6.69
C LYS A 188 21.88 8.31 6.29
N GLU A 189 20.67 8.03 6.77
CA GLU A 189 19.95 6.79 6.42
C GLU A 189 19.64 6.70 4.91
N ILE A 190 19.26 7.82 4.28
CA ILE A 190 19.06 7.88 2.81
C ILE A 190 20.37 7.57 2.08
N ALA A 191 21.48 8.18 2.49
CA ALA A 191 22.78 7.93 1.87
C ALA A 191 23.22 6.46 1.98
N GLU A 192 23.06 5.84 3.15
CA GLU A 192 23.34 4.42 3.36
C GLU A 192 22.45 3.52 2.49
N ASN A 193 21.17 3.87 2.32
CA ASN A 193 20.26 3.12 1.47
C ASN A 193 20.57 3.28 -0.02
N MET A 194 21.00 4.47 -0.46
CA MET A 194 21.46 4.68 -1.83
C MET A 194 22.73 3.87 -2.13
N GLU A 195 23.67 3.78 -1.19
CA GLU A 195 24.86 2.95 -1.36
C GLU A 195 24.50 1.46 -1.45
N LYS A 196 23.57 0.98 -0.61
CA LYS A 196 23.05 -0.39 -0.68
C LYS A 196 22.39 -0.68 -2.02
N ALA A 197 21.57 0.25 -2.53
CA ALA A 197 20.92 0.12 -3.84
C ALA A 197 21.95 0.02 -4.97
N ALA A 198 22.94 0.92 -5.00
CA ALA A 198 24.00 0.90 -6.00
C ALA A 198 24.85 -0.39 -5.92
N ARG A 199 25.02 -0.98 -4.72
CA ARG A 199 25.69 -2.27 -4.56
C ARG A 199 24.87 -3.42 -5.15
N LEU A 200 23.56 -3.45 -4.92
CA LEU A 200 22.65 -4.45 -5.47
C LEU A 200 22.57 -4.37 -6.99
N GLU A 201 22.52 -3.17 -7.56
CA GLU A 201 22.55 -2.96 -9.01
C GLU A 201 23.81 -3.55 -9.65
N ARG A 202 24.99 -3.31 -9.05
CA ARG A 202 26.24 -3.93 -9.53
C ARG A 202 26.22 -5.46 -9.44
N GLN A 203 25.57 -6.01 -8.41
CA GLN A 203 25.40 -7.46 -8.29
C GLN A 203 24.49 -8.01 -9.39
N ILE A 204 23.36 -7.35 -9.66
CA ILE A 204 22.44 -7.72 -10.74
C ILE A 204 23.16 -7.65 -12.10
N ASP A 205 23.89 -6.57 -12.37
CA ASP A 205 24.68 -6.44 -13.61
C ASP A 205 25.75 -7.52 -13.74
N SER A 206 26.38 -7.92 -12.62
CA SER A 206 27.36 -9.01 -12.64
C SER A 206 26.70 -10.37 -12.96
N LEU A 207 25.49 -10.61 -12.46
CA LEU A 207 24.73 -11.83 -12.72
C LEU A 207 24.19 -11.86 -14.16
N LEU A 208 23.72 -10.72 -14.68
CA LEU A 208 23.22 -10.60 -16.05
C LEU A 208 24.32 -10.74 -17.11
N ARG A 209 25.58 -10.55 -16.75
CA ARG A 209 26.73 -10.79 -17.64
C ARG A 209 27.15 -12.26 -17.74
N LEU A 210 26.61 -13.14 -16.90
CA LEU A 210 26.81 -14.58 -17.04
C LEU A 210 26.03 -15.11 -18.25
N SER A 211 26.65 -16.05 -18.96
CA SER A 211 26.23 -16.48 -20.29
C SER A 211 24.82 -17.10 -20.26
N PRO A 212 23.99 -16.91 -21.30
CA PRO A 212 22.61 -17.43 -21.36
C PRO A 212 22.44 -18.94 -21.11
N GLY A 213 23.51 -19.72 -21.16
CA GLY A 213 23.51 -21.17 -20.90
C GLY A 213 23.52 -21.57 -19.42
N GLU A 214 23.92 -20.68 -18.50
CA GLU A 214 24.00 -20.97 -17.03
C GLU A 214 22.73 -20.52 -16.29
N ILE A 215 21.79 -19.86 -16.99
CA ILE A 215 20.60 -19.24 -16.39
C ILE A 215 19.56 -20.28 -15.94
N ASP A 216 19.52 -21.47 -16.55
CA ASP A 216 18.52 -22.49 -16.20
C ASP A 216 18.83 -23.23 -14.89
N GLU A 217 20.10 -23.42 -14.53
CA GLU A 217 20.48 -23.95 -13.21
C GLU A 217 20.30 -22.88 -12.13
N GLY A 218 20.68 -21.63 -12.40
CA GLY A 218 20.49 -20.52 -11.44
C GLY A 218 19.03 -20.17 -11.14
N ARG A 219 18.08 -20.59 -11.97
CA ARG A 219 16.64 -20.41 -11.71
C ARG A 219 16.14 -21.30 -10.57
N GLN A 220 16.63 -22.53 -10.45
CA GLN A 220 16.25 -23.41 -9.33
C GLN A 220 16.80 -22.86 -8.01
N ASP A 221 18.05 -22.40 -8.00
CA ASP A 221 18.66 -21.79 -6.82
C ASP A 221 17.95 -20.49 -6.40
N LEU A 222 17.45 -19.70 -7.37
CA LEU A 222 16.68 -18.49 -7.08
C LEU A 222 15.30 -18.81 -6.47
N ASP A 223 14.62 -19.84 -6.98
CA ASP A 223 13.35 -20.30 -6.40
C ASP A 223 13.55 -20.84 -4.98
N GLU A 224 14.61 -21.61 -4.73
CA GLU A 224 14.96 -22.09 -3.39
C GLU A 224 15.31 -20.92 -2.44
N PHE A 225 16.10 -19.95 -2.92
CA PHE A 225 16.45 -18.76 -2.13
C PHE A 225 15.22 -17.91 -1.80
N THR A 226 14.30 -17.71 -2.73
CA THR A 226 13.08 -16.93 -2.50
C THR A 226 12.15 -17.63 -1.51
N MET A 227 12.04 -18.96 -1.59
CA MET A 227 11.31 -19.78 -0.62
C MET A 227 11.94 -19.69 0.78
N ALA A 228 13.25 -19.87 0.90
CA ALA A 228 13.97 -19.76 2.18
C ALA A 228 13.85 -18.34 2.79
N SER A 229 13.91 -17.30 1.95
CA SER A 229 13.73 -15.90 2.39
C SER A 229 12.31 -15.65 2.92
N LEU A 230 11.30 -16.22 2.26
CA LEU A 230 9.91 -16.16 2.72
C LEU A 230 9.71 -16.88 4.06
N GLU A 231 10.26 -18.09 4.22
CA GLU A 231 10.20 -18.84 5.48
C GLU A 231 10.87 -18.07 6.63
N LEU A 232 12.05 -17.49 6.37
CA LEU A 232 12.77 -16.68 7.36
C LEU A 232 11.97 -15.43 7.77
N SER A 233 11.29 -14.79 6.83
CA SER A 233 10.40 -13.66 7.12
C SER A 233 9.20 -14.08 8.00
N GLN A 234 8.56 -15.21 7.69
CA GLN A 234 7.47 -15.75 8.50
C GLN A 234 7.92 -16.11 9.91
N GLU A 235 9.10 -16.73 10.04
CA GLU A 235 9.68 -17.09 11.32
C GLU A 235 10.02 -15.85 12.17
N ARG A 236 10.58 -14.80 11.56
CA ARG A 236 10.82 -13.51 12.25
C ARG A 236 9.52 -12.91 12.78
N LYS A 237 8.46 -12.91 11.99
CA LYS A 237 7.15 -12.42 12.40
C LYS A 237 6.59 -13.22 13.59
N LYS A 238 6.71 -14.55 13.56
CA LYS A 238 6.31 -15.40 14.70
C LYS A 238 7.11 -15.08 15.97
N ARG A 239 8.41 -14.82 15.85
CA ARG A 239 9.25 -14.44 16.99
C ARG A 239 8.84 -13.09 17.59
N GLU A 240 8.53 -12.12 16.74
CA GLU A 240 8.02 -10.80 17.18
C GLU A 240 6.69 -10.94 17.92
N GLU A 241 5.75 -11.75 17.39
CA GLU A 241 4.47 -12.04 18.05
C GLU A 241 4.68 -12.71 19.42
N VAL A 242 5.58 -13.69 19.51
CA VAL A 242 5.92 -14.37 20.78
C VAL A 242 6.61 -13.41 21.75
N GLU A 243 7.54 -12.58 21.29
CA GLU A 243 8.22 -11.59 22.12
C GLU A 243 7.23 -10.56 22.69
N GLN A 244 6.23 -10.16 21.90
CA GLN A 244 5.16 -9.30 22.36
C GLN A 244 4.33 -9.95 23.47
N ILE A 245 3.94 -11.23 23.31
CA ILE A 245 3.23 -11.99 24.35
C ILE A 245 4.08 -12.10 25.63
N LEU A 246 5.38 -12.41 25.51
CA LEU A 246 6.27 -12.50 26.66
C LEU A 246 6.43 -11.16 27.38
N ASN A 247 6.46 -10.05 26.64
CA ASN A 247 6.49 -8.71 27.22
C ASN A 247 5.19 -8.38 27.96
N ASP A 248 4.03 -8.80 27.43
CA ASP A 248 2.74 -8.64 28.12
C ASP A 248 2.71 -9.46 29.43
N VAL A 249 3.14 -10.73 29.40
CA VAL A 249 3.26 -11.57 30.60
C VAL A 249 4.22 -10.93 31.62
N ARG A 250 5.38 -10.44 31.16
CA ARG A 250 6.35 -9.77 32.04
C ARG A 250 5.77 -8.52 32.69
N ARG A 251 4.99 -7.72 31.93
CA ARG A 251 4.30 -6.53 32.44
C ARG A 251 3.29 -6.91 33.52
N GLU A 252 2.49 -7.95 33.29
CA GLU A 252 1.51 -8.46 34.26
C GLU A 252 2.16 -9.04 35.51
N CYS A 253 3.28 -9.75 35.38
CA CYS A 253 4.05 -10.26 36.52
C CYS A 253 4.72 -9.14 37.33
N SER A 254 5.15 -8.05 36.68
CA SER A 254 5.82 -6.93 37.36
C SER A 254 4.83 -6.05 38.12
N HIS A 255 3.61 -5.91 37.61
CA HIS A 255 2.52 -5.20 38.26
C HIS A 255 1.32 -6.14 38.31
N PRO A 256 1.30 -7.09 39.26
CA PRO A 256 0.21 -8.05 39.37
C PRO A 256 -1.05 -7.28 39.74
N THR A 257 -1.79 -6.84 38.74
CA THR A 257 -3.04 -6.11 38.91
C THR A 257 -4.19 -7.11 38.81
N VAL A 258 -4.02 -8.12 37.95
CA VAL A 258 -5.00 -9.18 37.69
C VAL A 258 -4.97 -10.26 38.78
N VAL A 259 -3.78 -10.66 39.25
CA VAL A 259 -3.65 -11.75 40.25
C VAL A 259 -4.24 -11.38 41.61
N PRO A 260 -4.03 -10.18 42.17
CA PRO A 260 -4.66 -9.80 43.45
C PRO A 260 -6.17 -9.62 43.35
N GLU A 261 -6.70 -9.15 42.22
CA GLU A 261 -8.16 -9.06 42.00
C GLU A 261 -8.80 -10.45 41.84
N LEU A 262 -8.15 -11.38 41.14
CA LEU A 262 -8.57 -12.79 41.07
C LEU A 262 -8.50 -13.47 42.45
N LEU A 263 -7.44 -13.22 43.23
CA LEU A 263 -7.31 -13.73 44.60
C LEU A 263 -8.30 -13.07 45.57
N LYS A 264 -8.66 -11.80 45.39
CA LYS A 264 -9.78 -11.16 46.12
C LYS A 264 -11.12 -11.79 45.77
N MET A 265 -11.39 -12.11 44.50
CA MET A 265 -12.61 -12.82 44.11
C MET A 265 -12.67 -14.21 44.72
N ILE A 266 -11.58 -14.98 44.67
CA ILE A 266 -11.52 -16.32 45.27
C ILE A 266 -11.60 -16.25 46.80
N GLY A 267 -10.90 -15.30 47.42
CA GLY A 267 -10.95 -15.06 48.87
C GLY A 267 -12.29 -14.51 49.37
N SER A 268 -13.12 -13.93 48.49
CA SER A 268 -14.51 -13.57 48.81
C SER A 268 -15.50 -14.69 48.53
N LEU A 269 -15.07 -15.78 47.89
CA LEU A 269 -15.89 -16.96 47.58
C LEU A 269 -15.84 -18.06 48.67
N ASP A 270 -14.99 -17.95 49.68
CA ASP A 270 -14.88 -18.89 50.81
C ASP A 270 -15.09 -18.12 52.13
N LEU A 271 -16.09 -18.36 52.99
CA LEU A 271 -16.22 -19.56 53.86
C LEU A 271 -17.60 -19.65 54.56
N SER A 272 -18.65 -18.97 54.12
CA SER A 272 -19.94 -18.96 54.86
C SER A 272 -20.79 -20.24 54.69
N ARG A 273 -20.40 -21.17 53.83
CA ARG A 273 -20.97 -22.53 53.78
C ARG A 273 -20.17 -23.48 54.67
N GLY A 274 -20.24 -23.24 55.97
CA GLY A 274 -19.96 -24.27 56.97
C GLY A 274 -20.99 -25.39 56.85
N THR A 275 -20.69 -26.42 56.07
CA THR A 275 -21.35 -27.72 56.21
C THR A 275 -20.89 -28.31 57.54
N ALA A 276 -21.75 -28.20 58.54
CA ALA A 276 -21.64 -28.92 59.79
C ALA A 276 -21.59 -30.42 59.48
N ILE A 277 -20.40 -31.01 59.55
CA ILE A 277 -20.23 -32.47 59.56
C ILE A 277 -20.52 -32.90 60.99
N ALA A 278 -21.67 -33.57 61.17
CA ALA A 278 -22.08 -34.12 62.45
C ALA A 278 -21.07 -35.20 62.91
N PRO A 279 -20.65 -35.20 64.19
CA PRO A 279 -19.79 -36.25 64.71
C PRO A 279 -20.59 -37.55 64.88
N ILE A 280 -19.95 -38.66 64.50
CA ILE A 280 -20.41 -40.04 64.71
C ILE A 280 -20.07 -40.47 66.14
#